data_AF-A0A0B4D4U4-F1
#
_entry.id   AF-A0A0B4D4U4-F1
#
_cell.length_a   1.000
_cell.length_b   1.000
_cell.length_c   1.000
_cell.angle_alpha   90.00
_cell.angle_beta   90.00
_cell.angle_gamma   90.00
#
_symmetry.space_group_name_H-M   'P 1'
#
loop_
_entity.id
_entity.type
_entity.pdbx_description
1 polymer ?
#
loop_
_entity_poly.entity_id
_entity_poly.type
_entity_poly.pdbx_seq_one_letter_code
_entity_poly.pdbx_strand_id
1 'polypeptide(L)'
;MLIMEIVKKIVFITNLVLSVMMYSQQLNPQDKQKLQIMENTSKKYIGEKFEVLLQDVPEIKMIRISPNNPELGVHTFIIGFVDNATFSKTKDGSIKNERITLYVKGNNRFIKTNQLTKEDITKSKAIEKYGDLIITSIIK
;
A
#
# COMPACT_ATOMS: atom_id res chain seq x y z
N MET A 1 -48.84 5.91 8.55
CA MET A 1 -48.15 5.35 7.36
C MET A 1 -46.88 6.14 6.99
N LEU A 2 -46.93 7.48 6.95
CA LEU A 2 -45.80 8.35 6.59
C LEU A 2 -44.53 8.20 7.48
N ILE A 3 -44.72 8.02 8.79
CA ILE A 3 -43.60 7.90 9.76
C ILE A 3 -42.80 6.61 9.53
N MET A 4 -43.47 5.52 9.15
CA MET A 4 -42.84 4.22 8.93
C MET A 4 -41.97 4.19 7.66
N GLU A 5 -42.38 4.94 6.62
CA GLU A 5 -41.60 5.18 5.40
C GLU A 5 -40.31 5.97 5.67
N ILE A 6 -40.41 7.01 6.52
CA ILE A 6 -39.26 7.84 6.91
C ILE A 6 -38.25 7.04 7.72
N VAL A 7 -38.70 6.23 8.68
CA VAL A 7 -37.83 5.37 9.49
C VAL A 7 -37.09 4.35 8.61
N LYS A 8 -37.75 3.72 7.63
CA LYS A 8 -37.09 2.79 6.69
C LYS A 8 -35.99 3.46 5.88
N LYS A 9 -36.23 4.69 5.38
CA LYS A 9 -35.22 5.45 4.63
C LYS A 9 -34.01 5.80 5.50
N ILE A 10 -34.22 6.19 6.75
CA ILE A 10 -33.13 6.50 7.68
C ILE A 10 -32.29 5.26 7.98
N VAL A 11 -32.93 4.12 8.26
CA VAL A 11 -32.23 2.83 8.51
C VAL A 11 -31.42 2.37 7.30
N PHE A 12 -31.94 2.59 6.09
CA PHE A 12 -31.21 2.26 4.87
C PHE A 12 -29.96 3.14 4.69
N ILE A 13 -30.09 4.44 4.92
CA ILE A 13 -28.98 5.39 4.83
C ILE A 13 -27.92 5.11 5.89
N THR A 14 -28.31 4.82 7.14
CA THR A 14 -27.34 4.48 8.20
C THR A 14 -26.62 3.16 7.93
N ASN A 15 -27.29 2.14 7.39
CA ASN A 15 -26.60 0.91 6.97
C ASN A 15 -25.62 1.16 5.82
N LEU A 16 -25.99 2.00 4.86
CA LEU A 16 -25.11 2.39 3.76
C LEU A 16 -23.86 3.10 4.29
N VAL A 17 -24.03 4.09 5.17
CA VAL A 17 -22.91 4.86 5.75
C VAL A 17 -22.03 3.98 6.64
N LEU A 18 -22.61 3.07 7.44
CA LEU A 18 -21.85 2.12 8.27
C LEU A 18 -21.02 1.14 7.43
N SER A 19 -21.57 0.65 6.30
CA SER A 19 -20.83 -0.21 5.36
C SER A 19 -19.63 0.50 4.71
N VAL A 20 -19.70 1.82 4.55
CA VAL A 20 -18.59 2.63 4.00
C VAL A 20 -17.57 2.98 5.09
N MET A 21 -18.00 3.19 6.34
CA MET A 21 -17.11 3.56 7.45
C MET A 21 -16.26 2.41 8.01
N MET A 22 -16.61 1.14 7.76
CA MET A 22 -15.79 -0.01 8.17
C MET A 22 -14.55 -0.25 7.30
N TYR A 23 -14.23 0.58 6.31
CA TYR A 23 -13.07 0.39 5.41
C TYR A 23 -11.71 0.83 5.98
N SER A 24 -11.63 1.16 7.26
CA SER A 24 -10.37 1.27 8.02
C SER A 24 -9.90 -0.14 8.47
N GLN A 25 -9.77 -1.08 7.53
CA GLN A 25 -9.42 -2.46 7.86
C GLN A 25 -7.91 -2.65 7.89
N GLN A 26 -7.42 -3.01 9.09
CA GLN A 26 -6.18 -3.75 9.27
C GLN A 26 -6.17 -5.00 8.37
N LEU A 27 -4.99 -5.54 8.03
CA LEU A 27 -4.95 -6.78 7.26
C LEU A 27 -5.70 -7.90 7.98
N ASN A 28 -6.47 -8.67 7.22
CA ASN A 28 -7.04 -9.90 7.74
C ASN A 28 -5.91 -10.93 8.03
N PRO A 29 -6.18 -11.97 8.83
CA PRO A 29 -5.17 -12.97 9.18
C PRO A 29 -4.49 -13.66 7.98
N GLN A 30 -5.22 -13.88 6.88
CA GLN A 30 -4.68 -14.53 5.68
C GLN A 30 -3.65 -13.63 4.97
N ASP A 31 -3.93 -12.34 4.88
CA ASP A 31 -3.04 -11.36 4.27
C ASP A 31 -1.78 -11.11 5.13
N LYS A 32 -1.92 -11.17 6.47
CA LYS A 32 -0.77 -11.17 7.38
C LYS A 32 0.13 -12.39 7.14
N GLN A 33 -0.46 -13.57 6.94
CA GLN A 33 0.29 -14.79 6.65
C GLN A 33 1.04 -14.69 5.31
N LYS A 34 0.41 -14.14 4.26
CA LYS A 34 1.08 -13.87 2.98
C LYS A 34 2.29 -12.95 3.15
N LEU A 35 2.15 -11.89 3.94
CA LEU A 35 3.29 -11.01 4.24
C LEU A 35 4.42 -11.72 4.97
N GLN A 36 4.11 -12.52 5.98
CA GLN A 36 5.13 -13.31 6.68
C GLN A 36 5.85 -14.28 5.75
N ILE A 37 5.13 -14.95 4.84
CA ILE A 37 5.73 -15.84 3.83
C ILE A 37 6.65 -15.04 2.91
N MET A 38 6.21 -13.88 2.43
CA MET A 38 7.01 -12.98 1.60
C MET A 38 8.27 -12.50 2.34
N GLU A 39 8.17 -12.09 3.61
CA GLU A 39 9.32 -11.65 4.41
C GLU A 39 10.36 -12.77 4.60
N ASN A 40 9.87 -14.00 4.81
CA ASN A 40 10.72 -15.20 4.92
C ASN A 40 11.38 -15.58 3.60
N THR A 41 10.74 -15.25 2.47
CA THR A 41 11.24 -15.53 1.12
C THR A 41 11.75 -14.29 0.38
N SER A 42 12.01 -13.18 1.11
CA SER A 42 12.36 -11.86 0.56
C SER A 42 13.53 -11.87 -0.43
N LYS A 43 14.49 -12.79 -0.27
CA LYS A 43 15.61 -12.96 -1.21
C LYS A 43 15.17 -13.33 -2.63
N LYS A 44 14.02 -14.02 -2.80
CA LYS A 44 13.44 -14.40 -4.09
C LYS A 44 13.20 -13.19 -5.00
N TYR A 45 12.91 -12.03 -4.41
CA TYR A 45 12.52 -10.83 -5.16
C TYR A 45 13.70 -9.92 -5.50
N ILE A 46 14.90 -10.20 -4.98
CA ILE A 46 16.08 -9.37 -5.27
C ILE A 46 16.54 -9.66 -6.71
N GLY A 47 16.66 -8.61 -7.52
CA GLY A 47 16.95 -8.69 -8.95
C GLY A 47 15.71 -8.82 -9.83
N GLU A 48 14.55 -9.09 -9.23
CA GLU A 48 13.28 -9.20 -9.94
C GLU A 48 12.61 -7.84 -10.15
N LYS A 49 11.69 -7.81 -11.10
CA LYS A 49 10.80 -6.68 -11.32
C LYS A 49 9.87 -6.47 -10.13
N PHE A 50 9.54 -5.20 -9.86
CA PHE A 50 8.64 -4.81 -8.79
C PHE A 50 7.25 -5.43 -8.93
N GLU A 51 6.77 -5.65 -10.16
CA GLU A 51 5.50 -6.33 -10.42
C GLU A 51 5.43 -7.75 -9.83
N VAL A 52 6.55 -8.48 -9.80
CA VAL A 52 6.60 -9.86 -9.29
C VAL A 52 6.31 -9.88 -7.80
N LEU A 53 6.88 -8.93 -7.04
CA LEU A 53 6.55 -8.78 -5.62
C LEU A 53 5.09 -8.39 -5.42
N LEU A 54 4.58 -7.46 -6.25
CA LEU A 54 3.20 -6.99 -6.15
C LEU A 54 2.17 -8.11 -6.37
N GLN A 55 2.47 -9.10 -7.20
CA GLN A 55 1.61 -10.27 -7.40
C GLN A 55 1.47 -11.13 -6.14
N ASP A 56 2.53 -11.28 -5.35
CA ASP A 56 2.58 -12.19 -4.19
C ASP A 56 2.09 -11.55 -2.87
N VAL A 57 2.01 -10.22 -2.79
CA VAL A 57 1.59 -9.50 -1.57
C VAL A 57 0.06 -9.25 -1.54
N PRO A 58 -0.54 -8.87 -0.40
CA PRO A 58 -1.93 -8.40 -0.34
C PRO A 58 -2.20 -7.16 -1.19
N GLU A 59 -3.46 -6.73 -1.26
CA GLU A 59 -3.80 -5.46 -1.93
C GLU A 59 -3.15 -4.29 -1.20
N ILE A 60 -2.31 -3.55 -1.93
CA ILE A 60 -1.67 -2.35 -1.42
C ILE A 60 -2.66 -1.19 -1.50
N LYS A 61 -2.51 -0.23 -0.58
CA LYS A 61 -3.33 0.99 -0.57
C LYS A 61 -2.50 2.26 -0.71
N MET A 62 -1.19 2.18 -0.47
CA MET A 62 -0.29 3.30 -0.69
C MET A 62 1.13 2.88 -1.10
N ILE A 63 1.79 3.80 -1.81
CA ILE A 63 3.24 3.80 -2.03
C ILE A 63 3.80 5.17 -1.63
N ARG A 64 4.91 5.17 -0.89
CA ARG A 64 5.74 6.36 -0.68
C ARG A 64 7.10 6.13 -1.32
N ILE A 65 7.57 7.12 -2.07
CA ILE A 65 8.80 7.03 -2.84
C ILE A 65 9.75 8.13 -2.38
N SER A 66 10.87 7.72 -1.81
CA SER A 66 11.98 8.59 -1.46
C SER A 66 13.07 8.45 -2.53
N PRO A 67 13.40 9.52 -3.29
CA PRO A 67 14.51 9.50 -4.22
C PRO A 67 15.83 9.60 -3.45
N ASN A 68 16.51 8.47 -3.22
CA ASN A 68 17.72 8.45 -2.42
C ASN A 68 18.95 8.89 -3.21
N ASN A 69 19.11 8.31 -4.41
CA ASN A 69 20.14 8.70 -5.36
C ASN A 69 19.51 8.73 -6.76
N PRO A 70 18.76 9.80 -7.08
CA PRO A 70 18.02 9.89 -8.33
C PRO A 70 18.93 9.91 -9.57
N GLU A 71 20.18 10.37 -9.45
CA GLU A 71 21.17 10.35 -10.54
C GLU A 71 21.53 8.92 -10.95
N LEU A 72 21.54 7.99 -9.98
CA LEU A 72 21.75 6.56 -10.21
C LEU A 72 20.44 5.78 -10.40
N GLY A 73 19.29 6.47 -10.41
CA GLY A 73 17.95 5.88 -10.50
C GLY A 73 17.61 5.00 -9.30
N VAL A 74 18.14 5.29 -8.11
CA VAL A 74 17.90 4.49 -6.89
C VAL A 74 16.89 5.20 -5.99
N HIS A 75 15.83 4.46 -5.63
CA HIS A 75 14.71 4.98 -4.86
C HIS A 75 14.33 4.01 -3.73
N THR A 76 13.95 4.52 -2.57
CA THR A 76 13.28 3.73 -1.54
C THR A 76 11.79 3.79 -1.75
N PHE A 77 11.16 2.63 -1.80
CA PHE A 77 9.72 2.47 -1.80
C PHE A 77 9.28 1.98 -0.42
N ILE A 78 8.25 2.61 0.12
CA ILE A 78 7.50 2.10 1.27
C ILE A 78 6.11 1.77 0.76
N ILE A 79 5.70 0.52 0.93
CA ILE A 79 4.40 -0.01 0.49
C ILE A 79 3.58 -0.24 1.74
N GLY A 80 2.34 0.25 1.74
CA GLY A 80 1.42 0.10 2.87
C GLY A 80 0.11 -0.54 2.42
N PHE A 81 -0.50 -1.29 3.35
CA PHE A 81 -1.79 -1.96 3.15
C PHE A 81 -2.97 -1.16 3.74
N VAL A 82 -2.69 0.07 4.19
CA VAL A 82 -3.64 1.10 4.59
C VAL A 82 -3.36 2.37 3.77
N ASP A 83 -4.32 3.29 3.67
CA ASP A 83 -4.10 4.57 2.96
C ASP A 83 -3.08 5.48 3.68
N ASN A 84 -2.60 6.51 3.00
CA ASN A 84 -1.61 7.46 3.50
C ASN A 84 -2.09 8.25 4.72
N ALA A 85 -3.39 8.56 4.80
CA ALA A 85 -3.95 9.32 5.91
C ALA A 85 -3.89 8.48 7.21
N THR A 86 -4.33 7.24 7.13
CA THR A 86 -4.28 6.22 8.18
C THR A 86 -2.83 5.93 8.56
N PHE A 87 -1.96 5.69 7.57
CA PHE A 87 -0.53 5.45 7.79
C PHE A 87 0.18 6.63 8.48
N SER A 88 -0.25 7.88 8.21
CA SER A 88 0.36 9.07 8.84
C SER A 88 -0.11 9.31 10.27
N LYS A 89 -1.29 8.79 10.63
CA LYS A 89 -1.88 8.90 11.97
C LYS A 89 -1.30 7.89 12.95
N THR A 90 -0.78 6.76 12.47
CA THR A 90 -0.17 5.70 13.30
C THR A 90 1.24 5.99 13.82
N LYS A 91 1.59 7.26 14.07
CA LYS A 91 2.91 7.68 14.57
C LYS A 91 3.30 7.08 15.94
N ASP A 92 2.37 6.49 16.68
CA ASP A 92 2.57 6.04 18.06
C ASP A 92 2.94 4.56 18.26
N GLY A 93 3.35 3.84 17.20
CA GLY A 93 3.89 2.48 17.33
C GLY A 93 2.92 1.39 17.80
N SER A 94 1.68 1.75 18.16
CA SER A 94 0.61 0.85 18.59
C SER A 94 0.07 -0.03 17.45
N ILE A 95 0.26 0.41 16.21
CA ILE A 95 0.10 -0.42 15.03
C ILE A 95 1.50 -0.58 14.45
N LYS A 96 2.10 -1.77 14.58
CA LYS A 96 3.19 -2.18 13.67
C LYS A 96 2.60 -2.07 12.27
N ASN A 97 2.82 -0.94 11.61
CA ASN A 97 2.28 -0.68 10.29
C ASN A 97 2.82 -1.78 9.38
N GLU A 98 1.98 -2.73 9.02
CA GLU A 98 2.26 -3.76 8.04
C GLU A 98 2.64 -3.00 6.76
N ARG A 99 3.94 -2.99 6.49
CA ARG A 99 4.54 -2.23 5.41
C ARG A 99 5.73 -3.00 4.90
N ILE A 100 6.01 -2.85 3.62
CA ILE A 100 7.22 -3.38 3.01
C ILE A 100 8.07 -2.17 2.63
N THR A 101 9.30 -2.13 3.11
CA THR A 101 10.26 -1.13 2.67
C THR A 101 11.28 -1.80 1.77
N LEU A 102 11.53 -1.23 0.60
CA LEU A 102 12.46 -1.82 -0.36
C LEU A 102 13.20 -0.75 -1.14
N TYR A 103 14.34 -1.12 -1.69
CA TYR A 103 15.11 -0.30 -2.61
C TYR A 103 14.86 -0.79 -4.02
N VAL A 104 14.52 0.12 -4.92
CA VAL A 104 14.41 -0.15 -6.36
C VAL A 104 15.43 0.64 -7.14
N LYS A 105 15.80 0.10 -8.30
CA LYS A 105 16.65 0.73 -9.29
C LYS A 105 15.92 0.83 -10.63
N GLY A 106 15.99 2.00 -11.24
CA GLY A 106 15.47 2.28 -12.57
C GLY A 106 14.97 3.71 -12.69
N ASN A 107 15.00 4.25 -13.90
CA ASN A 107 14.45 5.57 -14.19
C ASN A 107 12.97 5.43 -14.52
N ASN A 108 12.14 6.27 -13.90
CA ASN A 108 10.70 6.20 -14.09
C ASN A 108 10.08 7.61 -14.05
N ARG A 109 9.30 7.95 -15.07
CA ARG A 109 8.70 9.28 -15.24
C ARG A 109 7.74 9.70 -14.11
N PHE A 110 7.21 8.73 -13.37
CA PHE A 110 6.29 8.98 -12.26
C PHE A 110 7.03 9.29 -10.95
N ILE A 111 8.33 9.01 -10.87
CA ILE A 111 9.14 9.29 -9.69
C ILE A 111 9.69 10.71 -9.77
N LYS A 112 9.25 11.55 -8.82
CA LYS A 112 9.82 12.90 -8.66
C LYS A 112 11.19 12.78 -7.99
N THR A 113 12.22 13.36 -8.61
CA THR A 113 13.61 13.22 -8.18
C THR A 113 13.99 14.10 -6.99
N ASN A 114 13.19 15.13 -6.67
CA ASN A 114 13.54 16.15 -5.68
C ASN A 114 12.64 16.18 -4.44
N GLN A 115 11.67 15.27 -4.33
CA GLN A 115 10.72 15.27 -3.21
C GLN A 115 10.17 13.89 -2.92
N LEU A 116 9.78 13.68 -1.67
CA LEU A 116 9.02 12.51 -1.26
C LEU A 116 7.68 12.49 -2.00
N THR A 117 7.44 11.42 -2.75
CA THR A 117 6.12 11.17 -3.34
C THR A 117 5.30 10.33 -2.38
N LYS A 118 4.03 10.70 -2.15
CA LYS A 118 3.06 9.93 -1.37
C LYS A 118 1.84 9.73 -2.23
N GLU A 119 1.47 8.48 -2.48
CA GLU A 119 0.37 8.14 -3.36
C GLU A 119 -0.50 7.07 -2.72
N ASP A 120 -1.82 7.30 -2.67
CA ASP A 120 -2.79 6.24 -2.43
C ASP A 120 -3.07 5.56 -3.77
N ILE A 121 -2.75 4.27 -3.85
CA ILE A 121 -2.65 3.55 -5.11
C ILE A 121 -3.06 2.10 -4.93
N THR A 122 -3.77 1.56 -5.91
CA THR A 122 -4.08 0.13 -6.00
C THR A 122 -2.92 -0.64 -6.58
N LYS A 123 -2.91 -1.96 -6.39
CA LYS A 123 -1.87 -2.83 -6.93
C LYS A 123 -1.75 -2.72 -8.46
N SER A 124 -2.87 -2.74 -9.18
CA SER A 124 -2.88 -2.64 -10.64
C SER A 124 -2.23 -1.34 -11.14
N LYS A 125 -2.57 -0.20 -10.53
CA LYS A 125 -1.95 1.09 -10.88
C LYS A 125 -0.47 1.15 -10.50
N ALA A 126 -0.07 0.50 -9.41
CA ALA A 126 1.33 0.43 -9.02
C ALA A 126 2.17 -0.43 -9.98
N ILE A 127 1.61 -1.53 -10.50
CA ILE A 127 2.24 -2.33 -11.56
C ILE A 127 2.38 -1.48 -12.82
N GLU A 128 1.32 -0.80 -13.26
CA GLU A 128 1.36 0.07 -14.45
C GLU A 128 2.44 1.16 -14.34
N LYS A 129 2.52 1.83 -13.18
CA LYS A 129 3.44 2.94 -12.99
C LYS A 129 4.87 2.50 -12.72
N TYR A 130 5.08 1.46 -11.93
CA TYR A 130 6.37 1.16 -11.30
C TYR A 130 6.82 -0.29 -11.49
N GLY A 131 6.04 -1.13 -12.16
CA GLY A 131 6.25 -2.58 -12.24
C GLY A 131 7.60 -3.00 -12.81
N ASP A 132 8.13 -2.25 -13.78
CA ASP A 132 9.41 -2.55 -14.44
C ASP A 132 10.65 -2.19 -13.61
N LEU A 133 10.48 -1.54 -12.46
CA LEU A 133 11.61 -1.20 -11.59
C LEU A 133 12.20 -2.46 -10.96
N ILE A 134 13.53 -2.52 -10.85
CA ILE A 134 14.23 -3.69 -10.33
C ILE A 134 14.41 -3.56 -8.82
N ILE A 135 13.97 -4.56 -8.07
CA ILE A 135 14.17 -4.61 -6.62
C ILE A 135 15.65 -4.95 -6.34
N THR A 136 16.31 -4.12 -5.55
CA THR A 136 17.73 -4.31 -5.18
C THR A 136 17.89 -4.80 -3.74
N SER A 137 16.93 -4.50 -2.87
CA SER A 137 16.93 -4.96 -1.49
C SER A 137 15.56 -4.77 -0.86
N ILE A 138 15.22 -5.59 0.14
CA ILE A 138 14.01 -5.48 0.97
C ILE A 138 14.47 -5.32 2.42
N ILE A 139 13.97 -4.28 3.08
CA ILE A 139 14.27 -3.95 4.47
C ILE A 139 13.16 -4.56 5.35
N LYS A 140 13.58 -5.36 6.32
CA LYS A 140 12.72 -5.98 7.34
C LYS A 140 12.50 -5.03 8.51
#